data_AF-A0A6S5C452-F1
#
_entry.id   AF-A0A6S5C452-F1
#
_cell.length_a   1.000
_cell.length_b   1.000
_cell.length_c   1.000
_cell.angle_alpha   90.00
_cell.angle_beta   90.00
_cell.angle_gamma   90.00
#
_symmetry.space_group_name_H-M   'P 1'
#
loop_
_entity.id
_entity.type
_entity.pdbx_description
1 polymer ?
#
loop_
_entity_poly.entity_id
_entity_poly.type
_entity_poly.pdbx_seq_one_letter_code
_entity_poly.pdbx_strand_id
1 'polypeptide(L)' 'MNGYLFISPTHQSLGLGRQLLDHLKAQYDQLELTVYAENKQARRFYCRNGFKEGEQQLCEHSGRPELVMHWQRG' A
#
# COMPACT_ATOMS: atom_id res chain seq x y z
N MET A 1 6.91 -8.49 -2.55
CA MET A 1 6.90 -9.13 -1.20
C MET A 1 5.52 -9.75 -1.04
N ASN A 2 5.42 -11.09 -1.01
CA ASN A 2 4.12 -11.77 -0.91
C ASN A 2 3.71 -11.84 0.57
N GLY A 3 3.02 -10.81 1.05
CA GLY A 3 2.55 -10.72 2.42
C GLY A 3 1.53 -9.60 2.58
N TYR A 4 0.54 -9.81 3.45
CA TYR A 4 -0.46 -8.82 3.78
C TYR A 4 -0.08 -8.13 5.08
N LEU A 5 -0.09 -6.79 5.08
CA LEU A 5 0.17 -6.00 6.27
C LEU A 5 -1.11 -5.25 6.65
N PHE A 6 -1.52 -5.41 7.90
CA PHE A 6 -2.64 -4.68 8.47
C PHE A 6 -2.25 -4.05 9.81
N ILE A 7 -2.65 -2.81 10.00
CA ILE A 7 -2.60 -2.15 11.31
C ILE A 7 -4.00 -2.23 11.90
N SER A 8 -4.09 -2.78 13.11
CA SER A 8 -5.34 -2.87 13.87
C SER A 8 -6.05 -1.52 13.89
N PRO A 9 -7.39 -1.46 13.66
CA PRO A 9 -8.14 -0.20 13.62
C PRO A 9 -7.87 0.72 14.82
N THR A 10 -7.72 0.17 16.02
CA THR A 10 -7.44 0.92 17.25
C THR A 10 -6.04 1.54 17.30
N HIS A 11 -5.15 1.13 16.41
CA HIS A 11 -3.76 1.61 16.29
C HIS A 11 -3.52 2.37 14.97
N GLN A 12 -4.55 2.58 14.16
CA GLN A 12 -4.46 3.40 12.96
C GLN A 12 -4.35 4.88 13.33
N SER A 13 -3.90 5.71 12.39
CA SER A 13 -3.71 7.16 12.57
C SER A 13 -2.67 7.57 13.62
N LEU A 14 -1.94 6.61 14.21
CA LEU A 14 -0.80 6.86 15.12
C LEU A 14 0.55 6.98 14.39
N GLY A 15 0.54 7.11 13.06
CA GLY A 15 1.75 7.23 12.25
C GLY A 15 2.52 5.92 12.00
N LEU A 16 2.12 4.80 12.59
CA LEU A 16 2.78 3.49 12.44
C LEU A 16 2.96 3.06 10.98
N GLY A 17 1.92 3.23 10.16
CA GLY A 17 1.99 2.90 8.73
C GLY A 17 3.03 3.75 7.99
N ARG A 18 3.16 5.03 8.35
CA ARG A 18 4.17 5.91 7.76
C ARG A 18 5.57 5.48 8.20
N GLN A 19 5.78 5.22 9.49
CA GLN A 19 7.07 4.77 10.01
C GLN A 19 7.55 3.49 9.31
N LEU A 20 6.64 2.54 9.08
CA LEU A 20 6.97 1.32 8.35
C LEU A 20 7.34 1.61 6.89
N LEU A 21 6.55 2.44 6.19
CA LEU A 21 6.88 2.83 4.82
C LEU A 21 8.23 3.56 4.74
N ASP A 22 8.51 4.47 5.66
CA ASP A 22 9.78 5.20 5.71
C ASP A 22 10.97 4.24 5.93
N HIS A 23 10.82 3.24 6.81
CA HIS A 23 11.81 2.20 7.02
C HIS A 23 12.07 1.36 5.76
N LEU A 24 11.03 0.98 5.02
CA LEU A 24 11.16 0.24 3.77
C LEU A 24 11.79 1.10 2.66
N LYS A 25 11.35 2.35 2.52
CA LYS A 25 11.88 3.30 1.53
C LYS A 25 13.34 3.65 1.73
N ALA A 26 13.84 3.57 2.97
CA ALA A 26 15.27 3.71 3.25
C ALA A 26 16.11 2.55 2.68
N GLN A 27 15.52 1.37 2.51
CA GLN A 27 16.23 0.15 2.11
C GLN A 27 16.07 -0.20 0.63
N TYR A 28 14.95 0.18 0.02
CA TYR A 28 14.63 -0.19 -1.35
C TYR A 28 14.52 1.05 -2.25
N ASP A 29 14.94 0.92 -3.50
CA ASP A 29 14.76 1.96 -4.53
C ASP A 29 13.36 1.95 -5.14
N GLN A 30 12.64 0.82 -5.00
CA GLN A 30 11.29 0.64 -5.52
C GLN A 30 10.47 -0.21 -4.56
N LEU A 31 9.18 0.10 -4.44
CA LEU A 31 8.20 -0.67 -3.68
C LEU A 31 6.94 -0.87 -4.53
N GLU A 32 6.37 -2.06 -4.44
CA GLU A 32 5.10 -2.42 -5.07
C GLU A 32 4.21 -3.12 -4.05
N LEU A 33 2.91 -2.80 -4.10
CA LEU A 33 1.88 -3.43 -3.30
C LEU A 33 0.55 -3.45 -4.05
N THR A 34 -0.38 -4.28 -3.59
CA THR A 34 -1.77 -4.25 -4.06
C THR A 34 -2.70 -3.74 -2.97
N VAL A 35 -3.77 -3.05 -3.38
CA VAL A 35 -4.83 -2.57 -2.49
C VAL A 35 -6.18 -2.83 -3.12
N TYR A 36 -7.15 -3.32 -2.36
CA TYR A 36 -8.53 -3.42 -2.85
C TYR A 36 -9.00 -2.07 -3.40
N ALA A 37 -9.57 -2.06 -4.62
CA ALA A 37 -9.98 -0.84 -5.30
C ALA A 37 -11.02 -0.03 -4.49
N GLU A 38 -11.85 -0.75 -3.72
CA GLU A 38 -12.85 -0.19 -2.81
C GLU A 38 -12.27 0.41 -1.52
N ASN A 39 -11.03 0.06 -1.14
CA ASN A 39 -10.39 0.57 0.07
C ASN A 39 -9.82 1.98 -0.15
N LYS A 40 -10.74 2.94 -0.26
CA LYS A 40 -10.44 4.37 -0.48
C LYS A 40 -9.51 4.95 0.59
N GLN A 41 -9.55 4.44 1.82
CA GLN A 41 -8.69 4.90 2.90
C GLN A 41 -7.23 4.49 2.65
N ALA A 42 -6.98 3.21 2.37
CA ALA A 42 -5.64 2.70 2.08
C ALA A 42 -5.07 3.34 0.81
N ARG A 43 -5.86 3.44 -0.27
CA ARG A 43 -5.47 4.15 -1.50
C ARG A 43 -4.98 5.57 -1.22
N ARG A 44 -5.78 6.38 -0.51
CA ARG A 44 -5.39 7.73 -0.12
C ARG A 44 -4.14 7.75 0.76
N PHE A 45 -4.01 6.81 1.68
CA PHE A 45 -2.83 6.69 2.53
C PHE A 45 -1.56 6.45 1.70
N TYR A 46 -1.56 5.49 0.77
CA TYR A 46 -0.41 5.21 -0.08
C TYR A 46 -0.10 6.36 -1.05
N CYS A 47 -1.12 6.97 -1.67
CA CYS A 47 -0.93 8.15 -2.53
C CYS A 47 -0.30 9.32 -1.79
N ARG A 48 -0.74 9.61 -0.55
CA ARG A 48 -0.12 10.65 0.30
C ARG A 48 1.32 10.34 0.67
N ASN A 49 1.69 9.06 0.67
CA ASN A 49 3.06 8.60 0.86
C ASN A 49 3.79 8.43 -0.49
N GLY A 50 3.34 9.05 -1.58
CA GLY A 50 4.07 9.10 -2.85
C GLY A 50 3.97 7.85 -3.72
N PHE A 51 3.13 6.87 -3.36
CA PHE A 51 2.79 5.80 -4.30
C PHE A 51 1.88 6.35 -5.40
N LYS A 52 1.97 5.75 -6.59
CA LYS A 52 1.10 6.02 -7.74
C LYS A 52 0.22 4.81 -7.99
N GLU A 53 -1.05 5.05 -8.32
CA GLU A 53 -1.97 4.00 -8.78
C GLU A 53 -1.53 3.52 -10.17
N GLY A 54 -1.37 2.21 -10.33
CA GLY A 54 -1.07 1.53 -11.58
C GLY A 54 -2.27 0.74 -12.09
N GLU A 55 -2.00 -0.47 -12.56
CA GLU A 55 -3.01 -1.33 -13.18
C GLU A 55 -4.01 -1.88 -12.15
N GLN A 56 -5.23 -2.16 -12.62
CA GLN A 56 -6.22 -2.89 -11.85
C GLN A 56 -6.17 -4.37 -12.25
N GLN A 57 -6.16 -5.25 -11.27
CA GLN A 57 -6.21 -6.70 -11.44
C GLN A 57 -7.27 -7.31 -10.53
N LEU A 58 -7.60 -8.58 -10.76
CA LEU A 58 -8.45 -9.35 -9.85
C LEU A 58 -7.59 -10.07 -8.83
N CYS A 59 -7.93 -9.93 -7.56
CA CYS A 59 -7.35 -10.73 -6.48
C CYS A 59 -7.65 -12.21 -6.74
N GLU A 60 -6.62 -13.03 -6.96
CA GLU A 60 -6.78 -14.47 -7.25
C GLU A 60 -7.57 -15.22 -6.16
N HIS A 61 -7.47 -14.77 -4.90
CA HIS A 61 -8.10 -15.44 -3.76
C HIS A 61 -9.55 -15.01 -3.51
N SER A 62 -9.89 -13.75 -3.81
CA SER A 62 -11.20 -13.19 -3.45
C SER A 62 -12.06 -12.80 -4.66
N GLY A 63 -11.48 -12.78 -5.87
CA GLY A 63 -12.11 -12.27 -7.08
C GLY A 63 -12.41 -10.77 -7.04
N ARG A 64 -11.97 -10.04 -6.01
CA ARG A 64 -12.20 -8.60 -5.88
C ARG A 64 -11.17 -7.80 -6.67
N PRO A 65 -11.56 -6.65 -7.27
CA PRO A 65 -10.61 -5.75 -7.90
C PRO A 65 -9.59 -5.19 -6.89
N GLU A 66 -8.32 -5.27 -7.26
CA GLU A 66 -7.19 -4.65 -6.58
C GLU A 66 -6.44 -3.74 -7.54
N LEU A 67 -5.89 -2.65 -7.02
CA LEU A 67 -4.98 -1.76 -7.74
C LEU A 67 -3.56 -2.11 -7.34
N VAL A 68 -2.70 -2.29 -8.32
CA VAL A 68 -1.25 -2.29 -8.11
C VAL A 68 -0.82 -0.85 -7.86
N MET A 69 -0.02 -0.62 -6.83
CA MET A 69 0.52 0.69 -6.50
C MET A 69 2.03 0.63 -6.43
N HIS A 70 2.69 1.62 -7.04
CA HIS A 70 4.14 1.67 -7.16
C HIS A 70 4.71 2.92 -6.50
N TRP A 71 5.83 2.78 -5.83
CA TRP A 71 6.66 3.88 -5.35
C TRP A 71 8.10 3.67 -5.84
N GLN A 72 8.75 4.76 -6.27
CA GLN A 72 10.16 4.77 -6.62
C GLN A 72 10.87 5.88 -5.85
N ARG A 73 12.11 5.62 -5.47
CA ARG A 73 13.01 6.63 -4.89
C ARG A 73 13.29 7.70 -5.94
N GLY A 74 13.14 8.96 -5.52
CA GLY A 74 13.48 10.13 -6.34
C GLY A 74 14.95 10.48 -6.26
#